data_AF-A0A1X9YX56-F1
#
_entry.id   AF-A0A1X9YX56-F1
#
_cell.length_a   1.000
_cell.length_b   1.000
_cell.length_c   1.000
_cell.angle_alpha   90.00
_cell.angle_beta   90.00
_cell.angle_gamma   90.00
#
_symmetry.space_group_name_H-M   'P 1'
#
loop_
_entity.id
_entity.type
_entity.pdbx_description
1 polymer ?
#
loop_
_entity_poly.entity_id
_entity_poly.type
_entity_poly.pdbx_seq_one_letter_code
_entity_poly.pdbx_strand_id
1 'polypeptide(L)'
;MTLLNYLLSRDNYPIKEISNILVLFNQIVIGQIDNLHTYKTKIEYWQHPIETLYFKFSLHISSIVKLLNKTSVSFNDNRLDILDISSINILTRAIIENYLMIYYLYFDNVDESRKEFRFLIYAIDGLSRRQKNLVAFDDESSNQLSNENKELLNLKNKLKNNSYFQFLEIKQQERYLKGCATEKNLTTLLELIDLNPELYQNIWKLQSNYAHSEFISVLQIRTYVKRPEELVNSSFVMAELTAMIASISIDHLKNNFDAARLIFDELEEEKKELLNFFLKQGKKHNA
;
A
#
# COMPACT_ATOMS: atom_id res chain seq x y z
N MET A 1 -13.61 -14.39 -15.28
CA MET A 1 -12.30 -14.81 -15.83
C MET A 1 -11.78 -15.90 -14.94
N THR A 2 -11.57 -17.11 -15.46
CA THR A 2 -11.12 -18.26 -14.68
C THR A 2 -9.60 -18.22 -14.48
N LEU A 3 -9.12 -18.89 -13.43
CA LEU A 3 -7.67 -19.10 -13.23
C LEU A 3 -7.04 -19.82 -14.42
N LEU A 4 -7.72 -20.84 -14.98
CA LEU A 4 -7.23 -21.56 -16.15
C LEU A 4 -6.98 -20.64 -17.35
N ASN A 5 -7.93 -19.76 -17.68
CA ASN A 5 -7.78 -18.83 -18.81
C ASN A 5 -6.63 -17.85 -18.58
N TYR A 6 -6.43 -17.40 -17.35
CA TYR A 6 -5.30 -16.56 -16.99
C TYR A 6 -3.97 -17.30 -17.15
N LEU A 7 -3.85 -18.53 -16.63
CA LEU A 7 -2.61 -19.31 -16.73
C LEU A 7 -2.23 -19.64 -18.18
N LEU A 8 -3.22 -19.99 -19.01
CA LEU A 8 -2.98 -20.28 -20.43
C LEU A 8 -2.53 -19.06 -21.24
N SER A 9 -2.91 -17.84 -20.82
CA SER A 9 -2.54 -16.61 -21.52
C SER A 9 -1.30 -15.94 -20.94
N ARG A 10 -0.86 -16.31 -19.73
CA ARG A 10 0.15 -15.62 -18.93
C ARG A 10 1.48 -15.37 -19.64
N ASP A 11 1.98 -16.34 -20.41
CA ASP A 11 3.26 -16.24 -21.11
C ASP A 11 3.25 -15.19 -22.24
N ASN A 12 2.06 -14.73 -22.65
CA ASN A 12 1.89 -13.64 -23.61
C ASN A 12 1.68 -12.28 -22.95
N TYR A 13 1.94 -12.15 -21.64
CA TYR A 13 1.79 -10.93 -20.85
C TYR A 13 0.42 -10.25 -21.04
N PRO A 14 -0.68 -10.95 -20.68
CA PRO A 14 -2.03 -10.55 -21.03
C PRO A 14 -2.48 -9.32 -20.20
N ILE A 15 -2.13 -8.12 -20.67
CA ILE A 15 -2.34 -6.83 -19.97
C ILE A 15 -3.83 -6.59 -19.65
N LYS A 16 -4.72 -6.96 -20.56
CA LYS A 16 -6.17 -6.77 -20.38
C LYS A 16 -6.70 -7.69 -19.27
N GLU A 17 -6.21 -8.91 -19.24
CA GLU A 17 -6.57 -9.94 -18.27
C GLU A 17 -6.11 -9.55 -16.87
N ILE A 18 -4.84 -9.15 -16.70
CA ILE A 18 -4.35 -8.69 -15.39
C ILE A 18 -5.04 -7.39 -14.95
N SER A 19 -5.37 -6.50 -15.88
CA SER A 19 -6.15 -5.29 -15.58
C SER A 19 -7.54 -5.64 -15.02
N ASN A 20 -8.25 -6.61 -15.61
CA ASN A 20 -9.53 -7.09 -15.10
C ASN A 20 -9.40 -7.74 -13.71
N ILE A 21 -8.31 -8.47 -13.46
CA ILE A 21 -8.01 -9.06 -12.15
C ILE A 21 -7.81 -7.95 -11.10
N LEU A 22 -7.05 -6.91 -11.44
CA LEU A 22 -6.85 -5.76 -10.55
C LEU A 22 -8.17 -5.03 -10.25
N VAL A 23 -9.04 -4.86 -11.24
CA VAL A 23 -10.38 -4.28 -11.03
C VAL A 23 -11.19 -5.14 -10.06
N LEU A 24 -11.23 -6.46 -10.26
CA LEU A 24 -11.94 -7.39 -9.38
C LEU A 24 -11.39 -7.32 -7.95
N PHE A 25 -10.07 -7.43 -7.77
CA PHE A 25 -9.48 -7.39 -6.43
C PHE A 25 -9.71 -6.04 -5.76
N ASN A 26 -9.67 -4.94 -6.51
CA ASN A 26 -9.94 -3.63 -5.94
C ASN A 26 -11.41 -3.47 -5.49
N GLN A 27 -12.35 -4.03 -6.25
CA GLN A 27 -13.76 -4.09 -5.86
C GLN A 27 -13.95 -4.88 -4.55
N ILE A 28 -13.27 -6.02 -4.41
CA ILE A 28 -13.31 -6.81 -3.18
C ILE A 28 -12.75 -6.01 -2.00
N VAL A 29 -11.58 -5.38 -2.14
CA VAL A 29 -10.97 -4.55 -1.08
C VAL A 29 -11.92 -3.43 -0.65
N ILE A 30 -12.49 -2.68 -1.58
CA ILE A 30 -13.43 -1.60 -1.26
C ILE A 30 -14.70 -2.14 -0.62
N GLY A 31 -15.27 -3.23 -1.13
CA GLY A 31 -16.45 -3.86 -0.54
C GLY A 31 -16.21 -4.32 0.90
N GLN A 32 -15.03 -4.86 1.20
CA GLN A 32 -14.67 -5.27 2.56
C GLN A 32 -14.64 -4.09 3.52
N ILE A 33 -14.08 -2.96 3.09
CA ILE A 33 -14.00 -1.73 3.90
C ILE A 33 -15.38 -1.09 4.05
N ASP A 34 -16.18 -1.05 2.97
CA ASP A 34 -17.56 -0.55 3.01
C ASP A 34 -18.43 -1.38 3.97
N ASN A 35 -18.22 -2.70 4.04
CA ASN A 35 -18.88 -3.55 5.03
C ASN A 35 -18.47 -3.20 6.48
N LEU A 36 -17.22 -2.81 6.74
CA LEU A 36 -16.84 -2.38 8.09
C LEU A 36 -17.70 -1.18 8.54
N HIS A 37 -17.92 -0.24 7.63
CA HIS A 37 -18.76 0.93 7.84
C HIS A 37 -20.25 0.57 7.97
N THR A 38 -20.78 -0.18 7.01
CA THR A 38 -22.20 -0.58 6.92
C THR A 38 -22.65 -1.36 8.15
N TYR A 39 -21.83 -2.32 8.60
CA TYR A 39 -22.12 -3.11 9.80
C TYR A 39 -21.70 -2.42 11.10
N LYS A 40 -21.17 -1.19 11.04
CA LYS A 40 -20.68 -0.42 12.19
C LYS A 40 -19.74 -1.25 13.07
N THR A 41 -18.80 -1.92 12.41
CA THR A 41 -17.81 -2.78 13.09
C THR A 41 -17.13 -2.00 14.20
N LYS A 42 -17.17 -2.52 15.41
CA LYS A 42 -16.51 -1.87 16.55
C LYS A 42 -14.99 -1.97 16.34
N ILE A 43 -14.36 -0.83 16.17
CA ILE A 43 -12.90 -0.69 16.08
C ILE A 43 -12.42 0.28 17.15
N GLU A 44 -11.19 0.08 17.61
CA GLU A 44 -10.55 0.96 18.58
C GLU A 44 -10.19 2.31 17.95
N TYR A 45 -10.03 3.35 18.76
CA TYR A 45 -9.81 4.70 18.25
C TYR A 45 -8.55 4.81 17.37
N TRP A 46 -7.51 4.02 17.69
CA TRP A 46 -6.24 3.98 16.96
C TRP A 46 -6.35 3.24 15.61
N GLN A 47 -7.46 2.52 15.38
CA GLN A 47 -7.76 1.82 14.14
C GLN A 47 -8.49 2.68 13.11
N HIS A 48 -9.09 3.81 13.49
CA HIS A 48 -9.86 4.66 12.57
C HIS A 48 -9.17 5.02 11.24
N PRO A 49 -7.84 5.24 11.15
CA PRO A 49 -7.20 5.53 9.86
C PRO A 49 -7.19 4.37 8.86
N ILE A 50 -7.60 3.16 9.25
CA ILE A 50 -7.61 1.98 8.38
C ILE A 50 -8.40 2.24 7.09
N GLU A 51 -9.59 2.83 7.20
CA GLU A 51 -10.45 3.13 6.05
C GLU A 51 -9.74 4.07 5.07
N THR A 52 -9.13 5.15 5.57
CA THR A 52 -8.37 6.12 4.76
C THR A 52 -7.17 5.49 4.08
N LEU A 53 -6.43 4.62 4.79
CA LEU A 53 -5.27 3.92 4.23
C LEU A 53 -5.69 2.94 3.13
N TYR A 54 -6.82 2.27 3.28
CA TYR A 54 -7.37 1.38 2.25
C TYR A 54 -7.98 2.11 1.07
N PHE A 55 -8.60 3.27 1.31
CA PHE A 55 -9.07 4.14 0.24
C PHE A 55 -7.88 4.61 -0.63
N LYS A 56 -6.79 5.05 0.01
CA LYS A 56 -5.53 5.36 -0.68
C LYS A 56 -4.99 4.16 -1.46
N PHE A 57 -4.96 2.98 -0.85
CA PHE A 57 -4.52 1.73 -1.48
C PHE A 57 -5.32 1.43 -2.76
N SER A 58 -6.64 1.55 -2.68
CA SER A 58 -7.56 1.34 -3.81
C SER A 58 -7.40 2.37 -4.93
N LEU A 59 -7.15 3.63 -4.59
CA LEU A 59 -6.86 4.67 -5.59
C LEU A 59 -5.57 4.39 -6.35
N HIS A 60 -4.55 3.84 -5.68
CA HIS A 60 -3.32 3.44 -6.36
C HIS A 60 -3.56 2.29 -7.33
N ILE A 61 -4.31 1.25 -6.94
CA ILE A 61 -4.67 0.13 -7.84
C ILE A 61 -5.47 0.65 -9.04
N SER A 62 -6.47 1.50 -8.80
CA SER A 62 -7.28 2.12 -9.86
C SER A 62 -6.44 2.95 -10.83
N SER A 63 -5.38 3.61 -10.33
CA SER A 63 -4.46 4.37 -11.16
C SER A 63 -3.59 3.47 -12.03
N ILE A 64 -3.09 2.34 -11.49
CA ILE A 64 -2.37 1.33 -12.29
C ILE A 64 -3.27 0.79 -13.41
N VAL A 65 -4.52 0.40 -13.10
CA VAL A 65 -5.49 -0.08 -14.10
C VAL A 65 -5.65 0.91 -15.26
N LYS A 66 -5.70 2.22 -14.97
CA LYS A 66 -5.76 3.26 -16.00
C LYS A 66 -4.48 3.31 -16.85
N LEU A 67 -3.31 3.24 -16.22
CA LEU A 67 -2.01 3.28 -16.92
C LEU A 67 -1.76 2.04 -17.79
N LEU A 68 -2.35 0.89 -17.45
CA LEU A 68 -2.31 -0.31 -18.27
C LEU A 68 -3.05 -0.15 -19.61
N ASN A 69 -3.93 0.86 -19.75
CA ASN A 69 -4.56 1.23 -21.02
C ASN A 69 -3.70 2.16 -21.89
N LYS A 70 -2.42 2.32 -21.56
CA LYS A 70 -1.44 3.21 -22.19
C LYS A 70 -1.75 4.70 -21.97
N THR A 71 -0.69 5.49 -21.92
CA THR A 71 -0.71 6.94 -21.87
C THR A 71 -0.45 7.48 -23.27
N SER A 72 -1.21 8.48 -23.68
CA SER A 72 -1.07 9.14 -24.97
C SER A 72 -0.22 10.40 -24.85
N VAL A 73 0.85 10.48 -25.65
CA VAL A 73 1.69 11.67 -25.79
C VAL A 73 1.53 12.21 -27.19
N SER A 74 1.17 13.50 -27.31
CA SER A 74 0.99 14.16 -28.61
C SER A 74 2.20 15.03 -28.94
N PHE A 75 2.69 14.95 -30.19
CA PHE A 75 3.81 15.76 -30.67
C PHE A 75 3.69 15.98 -32.18
N ASN A 76 3.79 17.22 -32.65
CA ASN A 76 3.77 17.59 -34.08
C ASN A 76 2.71 16.82 -34.89
N ASP A 77 1.43 16.93 -34.50
CA ASP A 77 0.27 16.22 -35.06
C ASP A 77 0.27 14.68 -34.96
N ASN A 78 1.31 14.08 -34.37
CA ASN A 78 1.37 12.65 -34.07
C ASN A 78 0.89 12.35 -32.65
N ARG A 79 0.40 11.12 -32.46
CA ARG A 79 0.03 10.57 -31.16
C ARG A 79 0.79 9.26 -30.94
N LEU A 80 1.48 9.15 -29.80
CA LEU A 80 2.12 7.92 -29.35
C LEU A 80 1.40 7.41 -28.11
N ASP A 81 0.86 6.19 -28.19
CA ASP A 81 0.28 5.48 -27.06
C ASP A 81 1.31 4.50 -26.48
N ILE A 82 1.77 4.75 -25.26
CA ILE A 82 2.85 3.99 -24.61
C ILE A 82 2.47 3.58 -23.18
N LEU A 83 2.94 2.42 -22.73
CA LEU A 83 2.83 2.05 -21.31
C LEU A 83 3.77 2.93 -20.49
N ASP A 84 3.21 3.69 -19.55
CA ASP A 84 3.98 4.53 -18.63
C ASP A 84 4.56 3.68 -17.50
N ILE A 85 5.62 2.95 -17.83
CA ILE A 85 6.32 2.05 -16.90
C ILE A 85 6.88 2.80 -15.69
N SER A 86 7.27 4.07 -15.84
CA SER A 86 7.79 4.88 -14.73
C SER A 86 6.70 5.12 -13.69
N SER A 87 5.53 5.60 -14.11
CA SER A 87 4.39 5.80 -13.21
C SER A 87 3.88 4.48 -12.63
N ILE A 88 3.85 3.39 -13.42
CA ILE A 88 3.49 2.06 -12.93
C ILE A 88 4.44 1.60 -11.81
N ASN A 89 5.76 1.75 -11.97
CA ASN A 89 6.74 1.41 -10.93
C ASN A 89 6.55 2.25 -9.65
N ILE A 90 6.35 3.56 -9.80
CA ILE A 90 6.15 4.47 -8.66
C ILE A 90 4.87 4.10 -7.90
N LEU A 91 3.77 3.83 -8.60
CA LEU A 91 2.50 3.45 -7.97
C LEU A 91 2.59 2.06 -7.32
N THR A 92 3.27 1.11 -7.96
CA THR A 92 3.47 -0.23 -7.38
C THR A 92 4.29 -0.14 -6.09
N ARG A 93 5.33 0.71 -6.06
CA ARG A 93 6.07 1.02 -4.82
C ARG A 93 5.16 1.64 -3.76
N ALA A 94 4.35 2.61 -4.13
CA ALA A 94 3.43 3.27 -3.21
C ALA A 94 2.42 2.27 -2.61
N ILE A 95 1.96 1.28 -3.40
CA ILE A 95 1.09 0.18 -2.95
C ILE A 95 1.80 -0.71 -1.92
N ILE A 96 3.05 -1.10 -2.19
CA ILE A 96 3.88 -1.87 -1.23
C ILE A 96 4.03 -1.11 0.08
N GLU A 97 4.47 0.15 0.02
CA GLU A 97 4.71 0.96 1.22
C GLU A 97 3.41 1.28 1.99
N ASN A 98 2.31 1.52 1.28
CA ASN A 98 1.01 1.72 1.90
C ASN A 98 0.54 0.46 2.61
N TYR A 99 0.66 -0.71 1.97
CA TYR A 99 0.29 -1.98 2.56
C TYR A 99 1.18 -2.35 3.76
N LEU A 100 2.48 -2.09 3.67
CA LEU A 100 3.41 -2.22 4.80
C LEU A 100 2.94 -1.46 6.03
N MET A 101 2.50 -0.21 5.83
CA MET A 101 1.98 0.61 6.92
C MET A 101 0.66 0.07 7.47
N ILE A 102 -0.25 -0.39 6.59
CA ILE A 102 -1.50 -1.04 7.01
C ILE A 102 -1.19 -2.26 7.88
N TYR A 103 -0.31 -3.16 7.42
CA TYR A 103 0.07 -4.34 8.18
C TYR A 103 0.72 -3.98 9.52
N TYR A 104 1.72 -3.08 9.49
CA TYR A 104 2.45 -2.65 10.69
C TYR A 104 1.54 -2.06 11.77
N LEU A 105 0.53 -1.29 11.36
CA LEU A 105 -0.39 -0.64 12.29
C LEU A 105 -1.49 -1.60 12.80
N TYR A 106 -1.97 -2.52 11.97
CA TYR A 106 -3.22 -3.25 12.26
C TYR A 106 -3.09 -4.76 12.35
N PHE A 107 -2.34 -5.38 11.44
CA PHE A 107 -2.34 -6.84 11.26
C PHE A 107 -1.12 -7.56 11.84
N ASP A 108 -0.04 -6.83 12.15
CA ASP A 108 1.11 -7.43 12.81
C ASP A 108 0.72 -8.07 14.16
N ASN A 109 1.31 -9.24 14.44
CA ASN A 109 0.98 -10.03 15.62
C ASN A 109 1.74 -9.54 16.85
N VAL A 110 1.33 -8.37 17.35
CA VAL A 110 1.83 -7.76 18.58
C VAL A 110 0.68 -7.42 19.51
N ASP A 111 0.99 -7.20 20.78
CA ASP A 111 0.00 -6.81 21.78
C ASP A 111 -0.66 -5.47 21.43
N GLU A 112 -1.88 -5.29 21.94
CA GLU A 112 -2.69 -4.11 21.65
C GLU A 112 -2.04 -2.80 22.12
N SER A 113 -1.35 -2.83 23.26
CA SER A 113 -0.64 -1.64 23.75
C SER A 113 0.47 -1.20 22.79
N ARG A 114 1.17 -2.16 22.17
CA ARG A 114 2.15 -1.88 21.13
C ARG A 114 1.49 -1.40 19.84
N LYS A 115 0.33 -1.93 19.43
CA LYS A 115 -0.42 -1.41 18.26
C LYS A 115 -0.84 0.05 18.46
N GLU A 116 -1.41 0.37 19.61
CA GLU A 116 -1.78 1.74 19.99
C GLU A 116 -0.53 2.65 19.99
N PHE A 117 0.58 2.19 20.59
CA PHE A 117 1.85 2.91 20.55
C PHE A 117 2.30 3.23 19.11
N ARG A 118 2.24 2.25 18.20
CA ARG A 118 2.61 2.44 16.78
C ARG A 118 1.74 3.49 16.08
N PHE A 119 0.43 3.47 16.34
CA PHE A 119 -0.46 4.52 15.85
C PHE A 119 -0.08 5.90 16.42
N LEU A 120 0.20 5.98 17.72
CA LEU A 120 0.54 7.25 18.36
C LEU A 120 1.81 7.87 17.77
N ILE A 121 2.88 7.09 17.58
CA ILE A 121 4.12 7.61 16.97
C ILE A 121 3.93 7.98 15.49
N TYR A 122 3.09 7.23 14.76
CA TYR A 122 2.71 7.53 13.38
C TYR A 122 1.97 8.87 13.28
N ALA A 123 0.95 9.08 14.12
CA ALA A 123 0.17 10.32 14.16
C ALA A 123 1.03 11.53 14.61
N ILE A 124 1.86 11.35 15.65
CA ILE A 124 2.77 12.39 16.15
C ILE A 124 3.76 12.81 15.07
N ASP A 125 4.38 11.87 14.36
CA ASP A 125 5.32 12.19 13.27
C ASP A 125 4.62 12.95 12.14
N GLY A 126 3.45 12.48 11.69
CA GLY A 126 2.66 13.11 10.65
C GLY A 126 2.28 14.56 10.97
N LEU A 127 1.69 14.80 12.16
CA LEU A 127 1.33 16.14 12.61
C LEU A 127 2.56 17.01 12.83
N SER A 128 3.63 16.47 13.42
CA SER A 128 4.86 17.24 13.65
C SER A 128 5.51 17.70 12.34
N ARG A 129 5.46 16.89 11.27
CA ARG A 129 5.93 17.29 9.94
C ARG A 129 5.02 18.34 9.31
N ARG A 130 3.70 18.17 9.43
CA ARG A 130 2.74 19.14 8.91
C ARG A 130 2.92 20.51 9.54
N GLN A 131 3.09 20.57 10.86
CA GLN A 131 3.39 21.80 11.61
C GLN A 131 4.68 22.50 11.14
N LYS A 132 5.69 21.74 10.69
CA LYS A 132 6.95 22.31 10.18
C LYS A 132 6.85 22.83 8.74
N ASN A 133 5.98 22.22 7.94
CA ASN A 133 5.91 22.47 6.50
C ASN A 133 4.78 23.41 6.09
N LEU A 134 3.75 23.57 6.93
CA LEU A 134 2.68 24.54 6.69
C LEU A 134 3.09 25.93 7.20
N VAL A 135 2.91 26.92 6.34
CA VAL A 135 2.99 28.33 6.70
C VAL A 135 1.55 28.83 6.82
N ALA A 136 1.20 29.48 7.93
CA ALA A 136 -0.11 30.13 8.07
C ALA A 136 -0.13 31.36 7.17
N PHE A 137 -1.07 31.39 6.22
CA PHE A 137 -1.25 32.51 5.29
C PHE A 137 -2.52 33.32 5.59
N ASP A 138 -3.40 32.80 6.44
CA ASP A 138 -4.68 33.38 6.83
C ASP A 138 -5.13 32.89 8.23
N ASP A 139 -6.24 33.43 8.72
CA ASP A 139 -6.79 33.08 10.03
C ASP A 139 -7.27 31.62 10.10
N GLU A 140 -7.71 31.04 8.98
CA GLU A 140 -8.17 29.65 8.92
C GLU A 140 -7.00 28.68 9.10
N SER A 141 -5.92 28.86 8.36
CA SER A 141 -4.69 28.09 8.49
C SER A 141 -4.03 28.27 9.85
N SER A 142 -4.08 29.48 10.42
CA SER A 142 -3.61 29.73 11.80
C SER A 142 -4.43 28.96 12.84
N ASN A 143 -5.76 28.98 12.73
CA ASN A 143 -6.66 28.25 13.61
C ASN A 143 -6.48 26.73 13.48
N GLN A 144 -6.29 26.23 12.27
CA GLN A 144 -5.99 24.82 12.01
C GLN A 144 -4.69 24.41 12.71
N LEU A 145 -3.60 25.18 12.54
CA LEU A 145 -2.33 24.88 13.20
C LEU A 145 -2.44 24.90 14.73
N SER A 146 -3.23 25.82 15.28
CA SER A 146 -3.49 25.89 16.73
C SER A 146 -4.22 24.64 17.24
N ASN A 147 -5.27 24.20 16.53
CA ASN A 147 -6.02 22.99 16.90
C ASN A 147 -5.16 21.73 16.79
N GLU A 148 -4.35 21.62 15.74
CA GLU A 148 -3.40 20.52 15.57
C GLU A 148 -2.34 20.48 16.67
N ASN A 149 -1.86 21.63 17.16
CA ASN A 149 -0.93 21.66 18.28
C ASN A 149 -1.56 21.12 19.58
N LYS A 150 -2.86 21.40 19.81
CA LYS A 150 -3.60 20.80 20.92
C LYS A 150 -3.73 19.29 20.76
N GLU A 151 -4.04 18.83 19.55
CA GLU A 151 -4.10 17.41 19.22
C GLU A 151 -2.74 16.71 19.42
N LEU A 152 -1.66 17.33 18.94
CA LEU A 152 -0.30 16.83 19.09
C LEU A 152 0.09 16.69 20.57
N LEU A 153 -0.28 17.66 21.41
CA LEU A 153 -0.06 17.58 22.86
C LEU A 153 -0.85 16.43 23.48
N ASN A 154 -2.12 16.25 23.08
CA ASN A 154 -2.95 15.14 23.53
C ASN A 154 -2.36 13.79 23.14
N LEU A 155 -1.93 13.62 21.89
CA LEU A 155 -1.29 12.39 21.42
C LEU A 155 0.01 12.10 22.17
N LYS A 156 0.84 13.12 22.45
CA LYS A 156 2.06 12.95 23.27
C LYS A 156 1.74 12.54 24.70
N ASN A 157 0.65 13.05 25.28
CA ASN A 157 0.22 12.63 26.62
C ASN A 157 -0.29 11.19 26.63
N LYS A 158 -1.09 10.79 25.63
CA LYS A 158 -1.48 9.39 25.44
C LYS A 158 -0.27 8.48 25.29
N LEU A 159 0.72 8.90 24.50
CA LEU A 159 1.97 8.15 24.30
C LEU A 159 2.72 7.95 25.62
N LYS A 160 2.84 8.98 26.47
CA LYS A 160 3.50 8.86 27.79
C LYS A 160 2.78 7.91 28.74
N ASN A 161 1.47 7.76 28.58
CA ASN A 161 0.62 6.90 29.42
C ASN A 161 0.48 5.47 28.86
N ASN A 162 0.94 5.21 27.64
CA ASN A 162 0.90 3.90 27.04
C ASN A 162 1.89 2.96 27.73
N SER A 163 1.44 1.75 28.10
CA SER A 163 2.23 0.79 28.87
C SER A 163 3.50 0.35 28.14
N TYR A 164 3.42 0.02 26.85
CA TYR A 164 4.59 -0.36 26.05
C TYR A 164 5.63 0.76 26.01
N PHE A 165 5.20 2.02 25.84
CA PHE A 165 6.10 3.17 25.82
C PHE A 165 6.88 3.35 27.14
N GLN A 166 6.23 3.12 28.28
CA GLN A 166 6.84 3.30 29.61
C GLN A 166 8.00 2.32 29.88
N PHE A 167 8.01 1.16 29.21
CA PHE A 167 9.10 0.17 29.31
C PHE A 167 10.29 0.45 28.39
N LEU A 168 10.19 1.42 27.47
CA LEU A 168 11.29 1.76 26.56
C LEU A 168 12.41 2.52 27.27
N GLU A 169 13.63 2.44 26.74
CA GLU A 169 14.74 3.25 27.23
C GLU A 169 14.46 4.75 27.05
N ILE A 170 14.97 5.58 27.97
CA ILE A 170 14.77 7.05 27.96
C ILE A 170 15.13 7.65 26.59
N LYS A 171 16.24 7.20 25.98
CA LYS A 171 16.66 7.66 24.65
C LYS A 171 15.63 7.35 23.56
N GLN A 172 14.99 6.18 23.63
CA GLN A 172 13.93 5.79 22.70
C GLN A 172 12.67 6.61 22.95
N GLN A 173 12.28 6.81 24.22
CA GLN A 173 11.14 7.63 24.59
C GLN A 173 11.27 9.06 24.05
N GLU A 174 12.42 9.70 24.25
CA GLU A 174 12.72 11.04 23.72
C GLU A 174 12.65 11.09 22.20
N ARG A 175 13.17 10.06 21.51
CA ARG A 175 13.11 9.96 20.05
C ARG A 175 11.67 9.94 19.55
N TYR A 176 10.81 9.08 20.13
CA TYR A 176 9.43 8.94 19.68
C TYR A 176 8.58 10.18 19.99
N LEU A 177 8.85 10.87 21.12
CA LEU A 177 8.20 12.16 21.43
C LEU A 177 8.58 13.31 20.48
N LYS A 178 9.75 13.22 19.82
CA LYS A 178 10.20 14.20 18.81
C LYS A 178 9.63 13.91 17.41
N GLY A 179 9.09 12.73 17.18
CA GLY A 179 8.53 12.28 15.90
C GLY A 179 9.39 11.20 15.25
N CYS A 180 8.79 10.03 15.08
CA CYS A 180 9.33 8.94 14.26
C CYS A 180 8.16 8.02 13.89
N ALA A 181 7.82 7.94 12.61
CA ALA A 181 6.60 7.26 12.17
C ALA A 181 6.56 5.75 12.44
N THR A 182 7.72 5.12 12.66
CA THR A 182 7.85 3.67 12.82
C THR A 182 8.97 3.31 13.81
N GLU A 183 8.81 2.19 14.52
CA GLU A 183 9.85 1.57 15.37
C GLU A 183 11.01 1.03 14.52
N LYS A 184 10.65 0.49 13.35
CA LYS A 184 11.55 -0.23 12.44
C LYS A 184 11.59 0.50 11.10
N ASN A 185 12.72 0.41 10.41
CA ASN A 185 12.80 0.96 9.04
C ASN A 185 11.95 0.09 8.08
N LEU A 186 11.59 0.65 6.93
CA LEU A 186 10.74 -0.03 5.93
C LEU A 186 11.35 -1.36 5.45
N THR A 187 12.67 -1.45 5.30
CA THR A 187 13.35 -2.69 4.91
C THR A 187 13.13 -3.81 5.93
N THR A 188 13.24 -3.50 7.22
CA THR A 188 12.95 -4.45 8.29
C THR A 188 11.45 -4.77 8.35
N LEU A 189 10.57 -3.82 8.03
CA LEU A 189 9.14 -4.13 7.92
C LEU A 189 8.86 -5.12 6.78
N LEU A 190 9.52 -4.97 5.62
CA LEU A 190 9.44 -5.92 4.51
C LEU A 190 9.86 -7.35 4.89
N GLU A 191 10.71 -7.52 5.89
CA GLU A 191 11.15 -8.82 6.39
C GLU A 191 10.16 -9.47 7.37
N LEU A 192 9.30 -8.67 8.01
CA LEU A 192 8.37 -9.13 9.05
C LEU A 192 7.03 -9.58 8.50
N ILE A 193 6.63 -9.03 7.37
CA ILE A 193 5.44 -9.46 6.65
C ILE A 193 5.71 -10.80 5.96
N ASP A 194 4.67 -11.63 5.88
CA ASP A 194 4.66 -12.91 5.17
C ASP A 194 4.69 -12.73 3.64
N LEU A 195 5.50 -11.81 3.14
CA LEU A 195 5.76 -11.59 1.72
C LEU A 195 7.06 -12.29 1.32
N ASN A 196 7.19 -12.69 0.05
CA ASN A 196 8.43 -13.23 -0.48
C ASN A 196 9.55 -12.16 -0.50
N PRO A 197 10.53 -12.16 0.42
CA PRO A 197 11.46 -11.04 0.56
C PRO A 197 12.34 -10.84 -0.68
N GLU A 198 12.69 -11.92 -1.40
CA GLU A 198 13.49 -11.83 -2.62
C GLU A 198 12.74 -11.11 -3.74
N LEU A 199 11.44 -11.38 -3.87
CA LEU A 199 10.56 -10.72 -4.82
C LEU A 199 10.43 -9.22 -4.48
N TYR A 200 10.06 -8.90 -3.25
CA TYR A 200 9.70 -7.52 -2.90
C TYR A 200 10.91 -6.61 -2.64
N GLN A 201 12.00 -7.09 -2.03
CA GLN A 201 13.15 -6.23 -1.74
C GLN A 201 13.87 -5.77 -3.02
N ASN A 202 14.06 -6.68 -3.98
CA ASN A 202 14.73 -6.36 -5.23
C ASN A 202 13.88 -5.41 -6.08
N ILE A 203 12.58 -5.69 -6.19
CA ILE A 203 11.65 -4.83 -6.93
C ILE A 203 11.50 -3.47 -6.26
N TRP A 204 11.40 -3.40 -4.93
CA TRP A 204 11.29 -2.13 -4.21
C TRP A 204 12.53 -1.23 -4.40
N LYS A 205 13.74 -1.82 -4.39
CA LYS A 205 14.98 -1.09 -4.74
C LYS A 205 14.95 -0.60 -6.18
N LEU A 206 14.53 -1.44 -7.12
CA LEU A 206 14.43 -1.05 -8.52
C LEU A 206 13.44 0.11 -8.72
N GLN A 207 12.24 0.02 -8.13
CA GLN A 207 11.22 1.07 -8.19
C GLN A 207 11.69 2.39 -7.56
N SER A 208 12.60 2.32 -6.58
CA SER A 208 13.21 3.51 -5.99
C SER A 208 13.99 4.32 -7.02
N ASN A 209 14.67 3.65 -7.96
CA ASN A 209 15.40 4.32 -9.03
C ASN A 209 14.46 5.13 -9.93
N TYR A 210 13.25 4.64 -10.18
CA TYR A 210 12.22 5.36 -10.95
C TYR A 210 11.71 6.60 -10.21
N ALA A 211 11.48 6.50 -8.90
CA ALA A 211 11.02 7.64 -8.09
C ALA A 211 12.08 8.75 -7.98
N HIS A 212 13.36 8.38 -7.90
CA HIS A 212 14.47 9.32 -7.74
C HIS A 212 15.10 9.75 -9.07
N SER A 213 14.57 9.30 -10.20
CA SER A 213 15.12 9.57 -11.55
C SER A 213 16.60 9.17 -11.67
N GLU A 214 16.99 8.07 -11.01
CA GLU A 214 18.36 7.57 -11.04
C GLU A 214 18.70 6.94 -12.40
N PHE A 215 19.99 6.90 -12.72
CA PHE A 215 20.46 6.53 -14.06
C PHE A 215 20.01 5.12 -14.51
N ILE A 216 19.80 4.18 -13.59
CA ILE A 216 19.28 2.85 -13.91
C ILE A 216 17.90 2.94 -14.58
N SER A 217 17.01 3.80 -14.09
CA SER A 217 15.68 4.00 -14.68
C SER A 217 15.80 4.54 -16.12
N VAL A 218 16.73 5.44 -16.37
CA VAL A 218 17.03 5.98 -17.71
C VAL A 218 17.55 4.88 -18.64
N LEU A 219 18.46 4.02 -18.16
CA LEU A 219 18.96 2.88 -18.93
C LEU A 219 17.84 1.91 -19.31
N GLN A 220 16.95 1.58 -18.37
CA GLN A 220 15.80 0.70 -18.65
C GLN A 220 14.84 1.31 -19.66
N ILE A 221 14.49 2.59 -19.52
CA ILE A 221 13.63 3.29 -20.50
C ILE A 221 14.27 3.24 -21.90
N ARG A 222 15.58 3.48 -22.01
CA ARG A 222 16.31 3.38 -23.30
C ARG A 222 16.27 1.97 -23.87
N THR A 223 16.34 0.93 -23.03
CA THR A 223 16.18 -0.47 -23.46
C THR A 223 14.78 -0.72 -23.99
N TYR A 224 13.74 -0.26 -23.27
CA TYR A 224 12.34 -0.43 -23.66
C TYR A 224 11.98 0.24 -24.98
N VAL A 225 12.61 1.37 -25.32
CA VAL A 225 12.48 1.99 -26.65
C VAL A 225 12.98 1.07 -27.76
N LYS A 226 14.02 0.28 -27.50
CA LYS A 226 14.59 -0.68 -28.47
C LYS A 226 13.91 -2.04 -28.44
N ARG A 227 13.28 -2.39 -27.33
CA ARG A 227 12.67 -3.70 -27.04
C ARG A 227 11.30 -3.53 -26.38
N PRO A 228 10.25 -3.17 -27.16
CA PRO A 228 8.91 -2.91 -26.63
C PRO A 228 8.28 -4.12 -25.93
N GLU A 229 8.69 -5.34 -26.27
CA GLU A 229 8.26 -6.57 -25.59
C GLU A 229 8.71 -6.61 -24.13
N GLU A 230 9.91 -6.11 -23.82
CA GLU A 230 10.42 -6.02 -22.44
C GLU A 230 9.65 -4.97 -21.62
N LEU A 231 9.14 -3.92 -22.28
CA LEU A 231 8.26 -2.92 -21.65
C LEU A 231 6.93 -3.54 -21.22
N VAL A 232 6.31 -4.32 -22.12
CA VAL A 232 5.05 -5.01 -21.85
C VAL A 232 5.23 -6.02 -20.73
N ASN A 233 6.26 -6.86 -20.80
CA ASN A 233 6.61 -7.81 -19.75
C ASN A 233 6.80 -7.10 -18.41
N SER A 234 7.65 -6.06 -18.36
CA SER A 234 7.93 -5.33 -17.11
C SER A 234 6.67 -4.69 -16.51
N SER A 235 5.81 -4.12 -17.37
CA SER A 235 4.52 -3.54 -16.92
C SER A 235 3.57 -4.62 -16.39
N PHE A 236 3.53 -5.78 -17.05
CA PHE A 236 2.75 -6.93 -16.63
C PHE A 236 3.21 -7.47 -15.26
N VAL A 237 4.52 -7.63 -15.04
CA VAL A 237 5.08 -8.08 -13.76
C VAL A 237 4.71 -7.12 -12.62
N MET A 238 4.72 -5.80 -12.85
CA MET A 238 4.28 -4.83 -11.84
C MET A 238 2.78 -4.96 -11.53
N ALA A 239 1.95 -5.26 -12.54
CA ALA A 239 0.53 -5.52 -12.35
C ALA A 239 0.28 -6.83 -11.59
N GLU A 240 1.04 -7.90 -11.88
CA GLU A 240 1.01 -9.15 -11.11
C GLU A 240 1.38 -8.91 -9.64
N LEU A 241 2.44 -8.15 -9.37
CA LEU A 241 2.86 -7.82 -8.02
C LEU A 241 1.76 -7.04 -7.27
N THR A 242 1.08 -6.13 -7.96
CA THR A 242 -0.07 -5.41 -7.40
C THR A 242 -1.21 -6.36 -7.05
N ALA A 243 -1.51 -7.34 -7.93
CA ALA A 243 -2.54 -8.34 -7.67
C ALA A 243 -2.18 -9.23 -6.46
N MET A 244 -0.91 -9.60 -6.32
CA MET A 244 -0.41 -10.32 -5.14
C MET A 244 -0.63 -9.53 -3.85
N ILE A 245 -0.21 -8.26 -3.79
CA ILE A 245 -0.39 -7.43 -2.59
C ILE A 245 -1.87 -7.23 -2.28
N ALA A 246 -2.70 -6.98 -3.29
CA ALA A 246 -4.15 -6.85 -3.12
C ALA A 246 -4.77 -8.13 -2.54
N SER A 247 -4.40 -9.31 -3.06
CA SER A 247 -4.90 -10.59 -2.55
C SER A 247 -4.51 -10.85 -1.08
N ILE A 248 -3.30 -10.47 -0.68
CA ILE A 248 -2.83 -10.59 0.71
C ILE A 248 -3.57 -9.61 1.61
N SER A 249 -3.83 -8.40 1.12
CA SER A 249 -4.62 -7.40 1.82
C SER A 249 -6.07 -7.87 2.06
N ILE A 250 -6.69 -8.50 1.06
CA ILE A 250 -8.02 -9.12 1.18
C ILE A 250 -8.01 -10.25 2.21
N ASP A 251 -6.97 -11.09 2.19
CA ASP A 251 -6.79 -12.19 3.15
C ASP A 251 -6.68 -11.68 4.59
N HIS A 252 -5.93 -10.60 4.83
CA HIS A 252 -5.88 -10.00 6.17
C HIS A 252 -7.21 -9.39 6.62
N LEU A 253 -7.93 -8.68 5.73
CA LEU A 253 -9.24 -8.12 6.08
C LEU A 253 -10.24 -9.22 6.48
N LYS A 254 -10.39 -10.27 5.67
CA LYS A 254 -11.36 -11.35 5.95
C LYS A 254 -11.01 -12.15 7.22
N ASN A 255 -9.73 -12.23 7.57
CA ASN A 255 -9.27 -12.97 8.73
C ASN A 255 -9.39 -12.16 10.03
N ASN A 256 -9.40 -10.82 9.94
CA ASN A 256 -9.46 -9.95 11.12
C ASN A 256 -10.84 -9.31 11.36
N PHE A 257 -11.73 -9.28 10.36
CA PHE A 257 -13.05 -8.68 10.50
C PHE A 257 -14.14 -9.56 9.87
N ASP A 258 -15.09 -10.00 10.68
CA ASP A 258 -16.20 -10.85 10.20
C ASP A 258 -17.05 -10.14 9.13
N ALA A 259 -17.29 -8.83 9.27
CA ALA A 259 -18.01 -8.05 8.27
C ALA A 259 -17.28 -8.02 6.90
N ALA A 260 -15.94 -7.99 6.91
CA ALA A 260 -15.14 -8.08 5.69
C ALA A 260 -15.10 -9.52 5.12
N ARG A 261 -15.30 -10.54 5.96
CA ARG A 261 -15.38 -11.93 5.51
C ARG A 261 -16.60 -12.20 4.63
N LEU A 262 -17.73 -11.55 4.92
CA LEU A 262 -18.98 -11.72 4.15
C LEU A 262 -18.78 -11.50 2.64
N ILE A 263 -18.04 -10.45 2.25
CA ILE A 263 -17.72 -10.17 0.84
C ILE A 263 -16.96 -11.34 0.19
N PHE A 264 -16.03 -11.95 0.92
CA PHE A 264 -15.24 -13.06 0.41
C PHE A 264 -16.08 -14.34 0.30
N ASP A 265 -16.94 -14.61 1.28
CA ASP A 265 -17.77 -15.81 1.32
C ASP A 265 -18.79 -15.84 0.17
N GLU A 266 -19.31 -14.68 -0.22
CA GLU A 266 -20.23 -14.48 -1.34
C GLU A 266 -19.58 -14.60 -2.73
N LEU A 267 -18.25 -14.67 -2.82
CA LEU A 267 -17.57 -14.83 -4.11
C LEU A 267 -17.85 -16.21 -4.72
N GLU A 268 -18.02 -16.23 -6.04
CA GLU A 268 -17.99 -17.46 -6.83
C GLU A 268 -16.64 -18.18 -6.65
N GLU A 269 -16.66 -19.52 -6.64
CA GLU A 269 -15.46 -20.34 -6.40
C GLU A 269 -14.33 -20.04 -7.39
N GLU A 270 -14.62 -19.78 -8.67
CA GLU A 270 -13.60 -19.40 -9.66
C GLU A 270 -12.83 -18.12 -9.26
N LYS A 271 -13.52 -17.15 -8.65
CA LYS A 271 -12.91 -15.90 -8.18
C LYS A 271 -12.07 -16.15 -6.92
N LYS A 272 -12.53 -17.03 -6.02
CA LYS A 272 -11.77 -17.45 -4.84
C LYS A 272 -10.50 -18.21 -5.24
N GLU A 273 -10.57 -19.11 -6.21
CA GLU A 273 -9.39 -19.82 -6.76
C GLU A 273 -8.37 -18.84 -7.34
N LEU A 274 -8.81 -17.88 -8.14
CA LEU A 274 -7.95 -16.85 -8.71
C LEU A 274 -7.28 -16.01 -7.63
N LEU A 275 -8.02 -15.58 -6.61
CA LEU A 275 -7.48 -14.86 -5.46
C LEU A 275 -6.46 -15.70 -4.70
N ASN A 276 -6.79 -16.95 -4.40
CA ASN A 276 -5.90 -17.87 -3.68
C ASN A 276 -4.61 -18.17 -4.45
N PHE A 277 -4.66 -18.19 -5.78
CA PHE A 277 -3.46 -18.28 -6.61
C PHE A 277 -2.52 -17.10 -6.36
N PHE A 278 -2.99 -15.86 -6.52
CA PHE A 278 -2.14 -14.67 -6.28
C PHE A 278 -1.67 -14.57 -4.83
N LEU A 279 -2.53 -14.96 -3.87
CA LEU A 279 -2.18 -15.01 -2.45
C LEU A 279 -1.00 -15.93 -2.22
N LYS A 280 -1.03 -17.14 -2.80
CA LYS A 280 0.05 -18.13 -2.68
C LYS A 280 1.34 -17.66 -3.35
N GLN A 281 1.25 -16.99 -4.49
CA GLN A 281 2.43 -16.47 -5.20
C GLN A 281 3.08 -15.30 -4.46
N GLY A 282 2.28 -14.45 -3.81
CA GLY A 282 2.76 -13.30 -3.09
C GLY A 282 3.34 -13.60 -1.71
N LYS A 283 2.84 -14.66 -1.05
CA LYS A 283 3.34 -15.10 0.26
C LYS A 283 4.69 -15.78 0.17
N LYS A 284 5.44 -15.75 1.27
CA LYS A 284 6.69 -16.52 1.37
C LYS A 284 6.35 -18.01 1.24
N HIS A 285 7.05 -18.73 0.37
CA HIS A 285 6.96 -20.19 0.40
C HIS A 285 7.60 -20.66 1.71
N ASN A 286 6.80 -21.28 2.58
CA ASN A 286 7.36 -22.10 3.65
C ASN A 286 8.12 -23.24 2.96
N ALA A 287 9.45 -23.19 3.04
CA ALA A 287 10.31 -24.31 2.70
C ALA A 287 10.04 -25.47 3.66
#